data_AF-A0A926KXG8-F1
#
_entry.id   AF-A0A926KXG8-F1
#
_cell.length_a   1.000
_cell.length_b   1.000
_cell.length_c   1.000
_cell.angle_alpha   90.00
_cell.angle_beta   90.00
_cell.angle_gamma   90.00
#
_symmetry.space_group_name_H-M   'P 1'
#
loop_
_entity.id
_entity.type
_entity.pdbx_description
1 polymer ?
#
loop_
_entity_poly.entity_id
_entity_poly.type
_entity_poly.pdbx_seq_one_letter_code
_entity_poly.pdbx_strand_id
1 'polypeptide(L)'
;MQTSGSNIHTVQAMDNDFKPVVGHRFQFRTQPTEWWDGFIDDEVLIVDAPNRVSFIWASGEEKHTVTWMLQDLGDGKVNLHLEQTGISNDQALGRAKYGWGKWCGELEKVLEQ
;
A
#
# COMPACT_ATOMS: atom_id res chain seq x y z
N MET A 1 20.66 27.53 -0.82
CA MET A 1 20.21 26.16 -0.47
C MET A 1 18.69 26.17 -0.65
N GLN A 2 18.18 25.46 -1.64
CA GLN A 2 16.79 25.56 -2.08
C GLN A 2 15.82 25.13 -0.96
N THR A 3 14.78 25.94 -0.79
CA THR A 3 13.63 25.68 0.08
C THR A 3 12.81 24.55 -0.52
N SER A 4 12.76 23.38 0.13
CA SER A 4 11.79 22.35 -0.23
C SER A 4 10.49 22.67 0.51
N GLY A 5 9.56 23.28 -0.21
CA GLY A 5 8.19 23.48 0.26
C GLY A 5 7.49 22.13 0.32
N SER A 6 7.03 21.74 1.50
CA SER A 6 6.12 20.61 1.65
C SER A 6 4.80 21.15 2.19
N ASN A 7 3.86 21.39 1.28
CA ASN A 7 2.49 21.70 1.63
C ASN A 7 1.57 21.09 0.57
N ILE A 8 1.29 19.79 0.73
CA ILE A 8 0.08 19.13 0.24
C ILE A 8 -0.23 18.06 1.30
N HIS A 9 -1.40 18.11 1.91
CA HIS A 9 -1.91 17.05 2.78
C HIS A 9 -2.24 15.82 1.92
N THR A 10 -1.22 15.05 1.54
CA THR A 10 -1.39 13.77 0.87
C THR A 10 -1.71 12.70 1.91
N VAL A 11 -2.72 11.87 1.65
CA VAL A 11 -2.92 10.56 2.33
C VAL A 11 -1.54 9.93 2.41
N GLN A 12 -0.96 9.79 3.60
CA GLN A 12 0.36 9.18 3.66
C GLN A 12 0.20 7.66 3.54
N ALA A 13 0.01 7.20 2.31
CA ALA A 13 0.75 6.04 1.86
C ALA A 13 2.24 6.31 2.18
N MET A 14 2.94 5.28 2.63
CA MET A 14 4.40 5.35 2.89
C MET A 14 5.10 5.97 1.67
N ASP A 15 6.18 6.72 1.85
CA ASP A 15 6.94 7.27 0.71
C ASP A 15 7.33 6.12 -0.24
N ASN A 16 7.08 6.28 -1.53
CA ASN A 16 7.28 5.23 -2.51
C ASN A 16 7.45 5.77 -3.93
N ASP A 17 8.00 4.94 -4.80
CA ASP A 17 8.17 5.18 -6.23
C ASP A 17 7.39 4.17 -7.08
N PHE A 18 6.20 3.79 -6.61
CA PHE A 18 5.27 2.91 -7.31
C PHE A 18 4.98 3.43 -8.73
N LYS A 19 4.96 2.51 -9.70
CA LYS A 19 4.46 2.76 -11.05
C LYS A 19 3.54 1.60 -11.44
N PRO A 20 2.37 1.86 -12.05
CA PRO A 20 1.43 0.81 -12.46
C PRO A 20 1.94 0.10 -13.73
N VAL A 21 3.09 -0.58 -13.62
CA VAL A 21 3.75 -1.32 -14.69
C VAL A 21 4.14 -2.68 -14.14
N VAL A 22 3.61 -3.76 -14.72
CA VAL A 22 3.94 -5.13 -14.30
C VAL A 22 5.45 -5.36 -14.37
N GLY A 23 6.01 -5.95 -13.31
CA GLY A 23 7.45 -6.18 -13.13
C GLY A 23 8.22 -4.95 -12.63
N HIS A 24 7.59 -3.78 -12.47
CA HIS A 24 8.23 -2.62 -11.84
C HIS A 24 8.51 -2.95 -10.38
N ARG A 25 9.78 -2.85 -10.00
CA ARG A 25 10.23 -2.94 -8.62
C ARG A 25 10.23 -1.56 -8.00
N PHE A 26 9.67 -1.48 -6.80
CA PHE A 26 9.53 -0.24 -6.06
C PHE A 26 9.74 -0.53 -4.58
N GLN A 27 9.82 0.52 -3.78
CA GLN A 27 9.93 0.37 -2.33
C GLN A 27 8.94 1.27 -1.60
N PHE A 28 8.20 0.71 -0.64
CA PHE A 28 7.66 1.53 0.44
C PHE A 28 8.77 1.85 1.45
N ARG A 29 8.81 3.11 1.89
CA ARG A 29 9.81 3.63 2.82
C ARG A 29 9.12 4.15 4.08
N THR A 30 9.60 3.67 5.22
CA THR A 30 9.11 4.03 6.54
C THR A 30 10.26 4.52 7.41
N GLN A 31 9.95 4.97 8.63
CA GLN A 31 10.99 5.39 9.56
C GLN A 31 11.81 4.16 9.99
N PRO A 32 13.13 4.13 9.75
CA PRO A 32 13.98 3.03 10.20
C PRO A 32 13.96 2.88 11.73
N THR A 33 14.18 1.66 12.19
CA THR A 33 14.37 1.31 13.60
C THR A 33 15.77 0.76 13.81
N GLU A 34 16.15 0.46 15.06
CA GLU A 34 17.43 -0.20 15.36
C GLU A 34 17.58 -1.57 14.67
N TRP A 35 16.45 -2.25 14.37
CA TRP A 35 16.43 -3.65 13.91
C TRP A 35 15.96 -3.80 12.45
N TRP A 36 15.56 -2.70 11.79
CA TRP A 36 15.03 -2.71 10.43
C TRP A 36 15.29 -1.37 9.74
N ASP A 37 15.74 -1.44 8.49
CA ASP A 37 16.14 -0.30 7.67
C ASP A 37 14.96 0.56 7.16
N GLY A 38 13.72 0.13 7.41
CA GLY A 38 12.51 0.85 7.05
C GLY A 38 12.05 0.62 5.62
N PHE A 39 12.72 -0.26 4.86
CA PHE A 39 12.39 -0.55 3.47
C PHE A 39 11.57 -1.84 3.32
N ILE A 40 10.63 -1.79 2.38
CA ILE A 40 9.83 -2.93 1.93
C ILE A 40 10.10 -3.07 0.45
N ASP A 41 10.59 -4.23 0.01
CA ASP A 41 10.93 -4.49 -1.38
C ASP A 41 9.72 -5.09 -2.11
N ASP A 42 9.20 -4.34 -3.07
CA ASP A 42 7.95 -4.68 -3.73
C ASP A 42 8.13 -4.87 -5.24
N GLU A 43 7.21 -5.62 -5.83
CA GLU A 43 7.15 -5.84 -7.28
C GLU A 43 5.71 -5.87 -7.75
N VAL A 44 5.39 -5.09 -8.78
CA VAL A 44 4.04 -5.06 -9.36
C VAL A 44 3.78 -6.34 -10.15
N LEU A 45 2.71 -7.05 -9.77
CA LEU A 45 2.31 -8.32 -10.39
C LEU A 45 1.19 -8.16 -11.40
N ILE A 46 0.17 -7.35 -11.08
CA ILE A 46 -1.03 -7.18 -11.89
C ILE A 46 -1.37 -5.69 -11.94
N VAL A 47 -1.71 -5.21 -13.14
CA VAL A 47 -2.32 -3.90 -13.37
C VAL A 47 -3.44 -4.10 -14.39
N ASP A 48 -4.68 -3.96 -13.93
CA ASP A 48 -5.89 -4.00 -14.75
C ASP A 48 -6.72 -2.76 -14.39
N ALA A 49 -6.42 -1.64 -15.04
CA ALA A 49 -7.00 -0.35 -14.68
C ALA A 49 -8.46 -0.22 -15.17
N PRO A 50 -9.37 0.32 -14.35
CA PRO A 50 -9.19 0.80 -12.96
C PRO A 50 -9.47 -0.27 -11.88
N ASN A 51 -9.72 -1.51 -12.28
CA ASN A 51 -10.40 -2.50 -11.45
C ASN A 51 -9.48 -3.25 -10.47
N ARG A 52 -8.19 -3.41 -10.79
CA ARG A 52 -7.32 -4.27 -9.98
C ARG A 52 -5.84 -3.88 -10.08
N VAL A 53 -5.18 -3.93 -8.93
CA VAL A 53 -3.71 -3.91 -8.83
C VAL A 53 -3.26 -4.98 -7.85
N SER A 54 -2.16 -5.66 -8.14
CA SER A 54 -1.52 -6.58 -7.21
C SER A 54 -0.02 -6.39 -7.21
N PHE A 55 0.60 -6.56 -6.05
CA PHE A 55 2.03 -6.47 -5.86
C PHE A 55 2.52 -7.39 -4.73
N ILE A 56 3.79 -7.76 -4.80
CA ILE A 56 4.50 -8.40 -3.71
C ILE A 56 4.70 -7.37 -2.59
N TRP A 57 4.52 -7.81 -1.35
CA TRP A 57 4.93 -7.11 -0.13
C TRP A 57 6.04 -7.92 0.54
N ALA A 58 7.31 -7.52 0.40
CA ALA A 58 8.43 -8.21 1.05
C ALA A 58 9.07 -7.35 2.13
N SER A 59 8.94 -7.79 3.40
CA SER A 59 9.49 -7.10 4.56
C SER A 59 10.25 -8.11 5.43
N GLY A 60 11.57 -7.95 5.49
CA GLY A 60 12.46 -8.94 6.10
C GLY A 60 12.36 -10.29 5.38
N GLU A 61 12.11 -11.37 6.12
CA GLU A 61 11.97 -12.72 5.58
C GLU A 61 10.53 -13.03 5.11
N GLU A 62 9.56 -12.16 5.39
CA GLU A 62 8.17 -12.35 5.05
C GLU A 62 7.88 -11.82 3.64
N LYS A 63 7.21 -12.63 2.83
CA LYS A 63 6.81 -12.28 1.46
C LYS A 63 5.34 -12.60 1.26
N HIS A 64 4.54 -11.55 1.12
CA HIS A 64 3.10 -11.64 0.91
C HIS A 64 2.72 -11.14 -0.49
N THR A 65 1.49 -11.41 -0.89
CA THR A 65 0.88 -10.77 -2.07
C THR A 65 -0.28 -9.91 -1.60
N VAL A 66 -0.28 -8.64 -1.98
CA VAL A 66 -1.38 -7.70 -1.75
C VAL A 66 -2.14 -7.53 -3.07
N THR A 67 -3.45 -7.60 -3.02
CA THR A 67 -4.35 -7.34 -4.15
C THR A 67 -5.41 -6.35 -3.73
N TRP A 68 -5.50 -5.25 -4.47
CA TRP A 68 -6.62 -4.33 -4.41
C TRP A 68 -7.56 -4.59 -5.58
N MET A 69 -8.86 -4.60 -5.28
CA MET A 69 -9.93 -4.70 -6.26
C MET A 69 -10.91 -3.55 -6.05
N LEU A 70 -11.21 -2.84 -7.12
CA LEU A 70 -12.20 -1.78 -7.18
C LEU A 70 -13.41 -2.29 -7.94
N GLN A 71 -14.57 -2.21 -7.32
CA GLN A 71 -15.85 -2.52 -7.94
C GLN A 71 -16.72 -1.26 -7.93
N ASP A 72 -17.11 -0.81 -9.13
CA ASP A 72 -18.12 0.26 -9.27
C ASP A 72 -19.48 -0.27 -8.81
N LEU A 73 -20.13 0.48 -7.91
CA LEU A 73 -21.46 0.18 -7.38
C LEU A 73 -22.55 1.09 -7.97
N GLY A 74 -22.18 2.04 -8.84
CA GLY A 74 -23.07 3.07 -9.36
C GLY A 74 -23.21 4.26 -8.42
N ASP A 75 -23.84 5.34 -8.93
CA ASP A 75 -24.08 6.59 -8.18
C ASP A 75 -22.82 7.20 -7.53
N GLY A 76 -21.67 7.03 -8.18
CA GLY A 76 -20.37 7.50 -7.67
C GLY A 76 -19.84 6.71 -6.47
N LYS A 77 -20.44 5.56 -6.14
CA LYS A 77 -19.99 4.69 -5.05
C LYS A 77 -19.09 3.58 -5.61
N VAL A 78 -18.04 3.27 -4.87
CA VAL A 78 -17.14 2.15 -5.16
C VAL A 78 -16.98 1.27 -3.94
N ASN A 79 -16.83 -0.04 -4.15
CA ASN A 79 -16.32 -0.96 -3.14
C ASN A 79 -14.83 -1.19 -3.43
N LEU A 80 -13.99 -0.85 -2.46
CA LEU A 80 -12.56 -1.11 -2.50
C LEU A 80 -12.24 -2.29 -1.57
N HIS A 81 -11.82 -3.41 -2.15
CA HIS A 81 -11.49 -4.63 -1.42
C HIS A 81 -9.99 -4.89 -1.44
N LEU A 82 -9.41 -5.10 -0.26
CA LEU A 82 -8.03 -5.55 -0.09
C LEU A 82 -7.99 -7.01 0.34
N GLU A 83 -7.18 -7.78 -0.37
CA GLU A 83 -6.79 -9.14 0.00
C GLU A 83 -5.27 -9.19 0.18
N GLN A 84 -4.81 -9.79 1.28
CA GLN A 84 -3.39 -10.08 1.49
C GLN A 84 -3.20 -11.57 1.77
N THR A 85 -2.44 -12.24 0.92
CA THR A 85 -2.18 -13.69 0.99
C THR A 85 -0.71 -13.98 1.26
N GLY A 86 -0.42 -15.20 1.74
CA GLY A 86 0.94 -15.63 2.08
C GLY A 86 1.38 -15.32 3.51
N ILE A 87 0.51 -14.71 4.32
CA ILE A 87 0.78 -14.46 5.75
C ILE A 87 0.83 -15.80 6.49
N SER A 88 1.97 -16.09 7.10
CA SER A 88 2.29 -17.41 7.67
C SER A 88 2.01 -17.53 9.17
N ASN A 89 1.88 -16.42 9.90
CA ASN A 89 1.71 -16.41 11.36
C ASN A 89 0.73 -15.35 11.86
N ASP A 90 0.12 -15.62 13.02
CA ASP A 90 -0.93 -14.79 13.62
C ASP A 90 -0.46 -13.37 13.98
N GLN A 91 0.80 -13.21 14.39
CA GLN A 91 1.36 -11.90 14.72
C GLN A 91 1.47 -11.02 13.47
N ALA A 92 1.98 -11.56 12.36
CA ALA A 92 2.04 -10.88 11.08
C ALA A 92 0.63 -10.53 10.57
N LEU A 93 -0.33 -11.44 10.72
CA LEU A 93 -1.73 -11.18 10.37
C LEU A 93 -2.33 -10.04 11.20
N GLY A 94 -2.07 -10.01 12.51
CA GLY A 94 -2.52 -8.93 13.40
C GLY A 94 -1.93 -7.57 13.00
N ARG A 95 -0.63 -7.52 12.69
CA ARG A 95 0.04 -6.31 12.22
C ARG A 95 -0.52 -5.82 10.88
N ALA A 96 -0.74 -6.74 9.93
CA ALA A 96 -1.33 -6.41 8.63
C ALA A 96 -2.73 -5.82 8.78
N LYS A 97 -3.61 -6.45 9.57
CA LYS A 97 -4.97 -5.94 9.84
C LYS A 97 -4.95 -4.55 10.45
N TYR A 98 -4.08 -4.32 11.43
CA TYR A 98 -3.94 -3.00 12.06
C TYR A 98 -3.46 -1.93 11.05
N GLY A 99 -2.41 -2.24 10.29
CA GLY A 99 -1.84 -1.32 9.30
C GLY A 99 -2.83 -0.94 8.21
N TRP A 100 -3.49 -1.93 7.60
CA TRP A 100 -4.48 -1.69 6.56
C TRP A 100 -5.72 -0.96 7.08
N GLY A 101 -6.18 -1.30 8.29
CA GLY A 101 -7.31 -0.59 8.91
C GLY A 101 -7.04 0.90 9.08
N LYS A 102 -5.83 1.27 9.54
CA LYS A 102 -5.42 2.67 9.64
C LYS A 102 -5.35 3.34 8.26
N TRP A 103 -4.74 2.66 7.28
CA TRP A 103 -4.57 3.21 5.93
C TRP A 103 -5.92 3.46 5.24
N CYS A 104 -6.87 2.51 5.32
CA CYS A 104 -8.21 2.68 4.77
C CYS A 104 -8.94 3.87 5.40
N GLY A 105 -8.83 4.05 6.72
CA GLY A 105 -9.44 5.20 7.40
C GLY A 105 -8.83 6.55 7.00
N GLU A 106 -7.55 6.61 6.63
CA GLU A 106 -6.94 7.83 6.08
C GLU A 106 -7.33 8.05 4.60
N LEU A 107 -7.46 6.97 3.82
CA LEU A 107 -7.93 7.05 2.44
C LEU A 107 -9.34 7.63 2.36
N GLU A 108 -10.25 7.15 3.22
CA GLU A 108 -11.63 7.66 3.31
C GLU A 108 -11.64 9.18 3.50
N LYS A 109 -10.87 9.70 4.47
CA LYS A 109 -10.79 11.15 4.75
C LYS A 109 -10.31 11.99 3.56
N VAL A 110 -9.49 11.42 2.66
CA VAL A 110 -9.01 12.16 1.49
C VAL A 110 -10.00 12.13 0.35
N LEU A 111 -10.75 11.04 0.22
CA LEU A 111 -11.83 10.95 -0.77
C LEU A 111 -13.04 11.83 -0.40
N GLU A 112 -13.18 12.22 0.86
CA GLU A 112 -14.21 13.13 1.37
C GLU A 112 -13.94 14.63 1.10
N GLN A 113 -12.80 15.00 0.52
CA GLN A 113 -12.44 16.40 0.19
C GLN A 113 -13.04 16.86 -1.14
#